data_AF-A0A504YYM2-F1
#
_entry.id   AF-A0A504YYM2-F1
#
_cell.length_a   1.000
_cell.length_b   1.000
_cell.length_c   1.000
_cell.angle_alpha   90.00
_cell.angle_beta   90.00
_cell.angle_gamma   90.00
#
_symmetry.space_group_name_H-M   'P 1'
#
loop_
_entity.id
_entity.type
_entity.pdbx_description
1 polymer ?
#
loop_
_entity_poly.entity_id
_entity_poly.type
_entity_poly.pdbx_seq_one_letter_code
_entity_poly.pdbx_strand_id
1 'polypeptide(L)'
;MHQSRRVVVTGIGVCTPIGLTVETFWRNLLSGVSGLSVAPDIFHFLPSKVVGLIKETNLEWVKTETERYLEGSGSGLIDWKHFSRASLWAVLAAKQALLQAGFHPSSHKNPIGNRAGVHFGSGMDGILEIMDTASGISGGIYKAIGPHALTRSLANMPAGIISRLWGMRGPCMAGNTACATGLHAIGDAFRLIQHGEADLVVAGGCEAPINPWAVAAFSRIRALSTRFNDQPTLASRPFDVQRNGFVISEGAGAMVLQAWPPPDDLAAYCRADGCAPTPIAEIIGYGRSGKNHRASYLSLFEMYLVDKDAVNCSR
;
A
#
# COMPACT_ATOMS: atom_id res chain seq x y z
N MET A 1 -26.35 -6.89 -23.07
CA MET A 1 -25.86 -6.47 -21.74
C MET A 1 -24.60 -7.28 -21.49
N HIS A 2 -23.43 -6.65 -21.32
CA HIS A 2 -22.21 -7.39 -21.00
C HIS A 2 -22.38 -8.02 -19.61
N GLN A 3 -22.26 -9.35 -19.53
CA GLN A 3 -22.20 -10.05 -18.26
C GLN A 3 -21.00 -9.51 -17.48
N SER A 4 -21.22 -8.98 -16.27
CA SER A 4 -20.15 -8.42 -15.45
C SER A 4 -19.16 -9.51 -15.09
N ARG A 5 -17.85 -9.29 -15.32
CA ARG A 5 -16.82 -10.28 -15.02
C ARG A 5 -16.69 -10.47 -13.51
N ARG A 6 -16.55 -11.73 -13.07
CA ARG A 6 -16.19 -12.04 -11.69
C ARG A 6 -14.76 -11.59 -11.43
N VAL A 7 -14.47 -11.21 -10.20
CA VAL A 7 -13.16 -10.69 -9.80
C VAL A 7 -12.73 -11.39 -8.52
N VAL A 8 -11.58 -12.04 -8.57
CA VAL A 8 -11.01 -12.76 -7.43
C VAL A 8 -9.68 -12.13 -7.01
N VAL A 9 -9.33 -12.32 -5.75
CA VAL A 9 -8.00 -12.02 -5.22
C VAL A 9 -7.11 -13.25 -5.44
N THR A 10 -5.99 -13.08 -6.13
CA THR A 10 -5.04 -14.18 -6.43
C THR A 10 -3.67 -13.99 -5.76
N GLY A 11 -3.43 -12.84 -5.14
CA GLY A 11 -2.22 -12.59 -4.37
C GLY A 11 -2.40 -11.47 -3.35
N ILE A 12 -1.66 -11.56 -2.24
CA ILE A 12 -1.66 -10.60 -1.14
C ILE A 12 -0.24 -10.27 -0.71
N GLY A 13 -0.04 -9.06 -0.20
CA GLY A 13 1.26 -8.60 0.25
C GLY A 13 1.15 -7.50 1.28
N VAL A 14 2.08 -7.49 2.25
CA VAL A 14 2.04 -6.56 3.37
C VAL A 14 3.45 -6.13 3.78
N CYS A 15 3.56 -4.92 4.30
CA CYS A 15 4.74 -4.40 4.97
C CYS A 15 4.26 -3.61 6.18
N THR A 16 4.50 -4.11 7.40
CA THR A 16 3.91 -3.55 8.62
C THR A 16 4.91 -3.60 9.79
N PRO A 17 4.67 -2.83 10.88
CA PRO A 17 5.50 -2.90 12.09
C PRO A 17 5.53 -4.27 12.78
N ILE A 18 4.52 -5.13 12.53
CA ILE A 18 4.47 -6.50 13.10
C ILE A 18 4.90 -7.58 12.11
N GLY A 19 5.32 -7.23 10.89
CA GLY A 19 5.76 -8.21 9.91
C GLY A 19 5.95 -7.60 8.53
N LEU A 20 7.08 -7.94 7.91
CA LEU A 20 7.44 -7.54 6.55
C LEU A 20 7.00 -8.56 5.49
N THR A 21 6.50 -9.73 5.93
CA THR A 21 5.92 -10.76 5.07
C THR A 21 4.52 -11.10 5.51
N VAL A 22 3.65 -11.53 4.59
CA VAL A 22 2.28 -12.00 4.90
C VAL A 22 2.27 -13.03 6.03
N GLU A 23 3.15 -14.03 5.97
CA GLU A 23 3.23 -15.08 6.98
C GLU A 23 3.60 -14.55 8.37
N THR A 24 4.65 -13.71 8.45
CA THR A 24 5.08 -13.13 9.74
C THR A 24 4.02 -12.19 10.29
N PHE A 25 3.44 -11.35 9.44
CA PHE A 25 2.34 -10.45 9.81
C PHE A 25 1.16 -11.25 10.37
N TRP A 26 0.70 -12.27 9.67
CA TRP A 26 -0.46 -13.07 10.05
C TRP A 26 -0.24 -13.81 11.37
N ARG A 27 0.91 -14.48 11.52
CA ARG A 27 1.28 -15.17 12.76
C ARG A 27 1.32 -14.20 13.95
N ASN A 28 1.96 -13.05 13.78
CA ASN A 28 2.11 -12.06 14.86
C ASN A 28 0.77 -11.40 15.20
N LEU A 29 -0.08 -11.13 14.20
CA LEU A 29 -1.43 -10.62 14.39
C LEU A 29 -2.29 -11.58 15.24
N LEU A 30 -2.33 -12.86 14.86
CA LEU A 30 -3.08 -13.88 15.61
C LEU A 30 -2.54 -14.11 17.02
N SER A 31 -1.25 -13.86 17.22
CA SER A 31 -0.59 -13.98 18.54
C SER A 31 -0.71 -12.73 19.41
N GLY A 32 -1.42 -11.69 18.96
CA GLY A 32 -1.60 -10.44 19.72
C GLY A 32 -0.33 -9.59 19.86
N VAL A 33 0.65 -9.75 18.97
CA VAL A 33 1.88 -8.94 18.99
C VAL A 33 1.56 -7.49 18.61
N SER A 34 1.98 -6.54 19.45
CA SER A 34 1.89 -5.11 19.14
C SER A 34 3.15 -4.62 18.42
N GLY A 35 2.97 -3.90 17.32
CA GLY A 35 4.04 -3.22 16.58
C GLY A 35 4.29 -1.78 17.04
N LEU A 36 3.64 -1.35 18.13
CA LEU A 36 3.77 0.01 18.65
C LEU A 36 5.01 0.13 19.54
N SER A 37 5.76 1.21 19.35
CA SER A 37 6.95 1.55 20.10
C SER A 37 6.96 3.02 20.50
N VAL A 38 7.93 3.39 21.33
CA VAL A 38 8.25 4.79 21.60
C VAL A 38 8.66 5.48 20.30
N ALA A 39 8.19 6.70 20.10
CA ALA A 39 8.55 7.55 18.97
C ALA A 39 10.02 7.98 19.03
N PRO A 40 10.64 8.34 17.90
CA PRO A 40 12.01 8.84 17.88
C PRO A 40 12.21 10.07 18.80
N ASP A 41 13.39 10.22 19.40
CA ASP A 41 13.69 11.27 20.40
C ASP A 41 13.47 12.71 19.89
N ILE A 42 13.58 12.92 18.59
CA ILE A 42 13.27 14.22 17.96
C ILE A 42 11.81 14.65 18.21
N PHE A 43 10.92 13.74 18.60
CA PHE A 43 9.51 14.04 18.93
C PHE A 43 9.30 14.40 20.41
N HIS A 44 10.35 14.62 21.21
CA HIS A 44 10.25 14.90 22.65
C HIS A 44 9.31 16.07 23.00
N PHE A 45 9.18 17.05 22.11
CA PHE A 45 8.33 18.24 22.26
C PHE A 45 6.85 18.01 21.87
N LEU A 46 6.52 16.83 21.34
CA LEU A 46 5.18 16.50 20.86
C LEU A 46 4.33 15.81 21.95
N PRO A 47 3.00 16.02 21.98
CA PRO A 47 2.12 15.39 22.97
C PRO A 47 2.06 13.86 22.89
N SER A 48 2.02 13.32 21.66
CA SER A 48 2.06 11.88 21.42
C SER A 48 3.49 11.41 21.21
N LYS A 49 3.86 10.32 21.89
CA LYS A 49 5.20 9.70 21.83
C LYS A 49 5.12 8.21 21.48
N VAL A 50 4.03 7.79 20.85
CA VAL A 50 3.81 6.38 20.46
C VAL A 50 3.57 6.30 18.96
N VAL A 51 4.24 5.36 18.29
CA VAL A 51 4.13 5.15 16.83
C VAL A 51 4.22 3.66 16.49
N GLY A 52 3.64 3.27 15.36
CA GLY A 52 3.92 1.99 14.68
C GLY A 52 4.97 2.20 13.60
N LEU A 53 6.25 2.17 13.98
CA LEU A 53 7.37 2.42 13.06
C LEU A 53 7.97 1.10 12.57
N ILE A 54 8.23 1.00 11.26
CA ILE A 54 9.08 -0.05 10.71
C ILE A 54 10.53 0.38 10.90
N LYS A 55 11.36 -0.46 11.53
CA LYS A 55 12.73 -0.07 11.90
C LYS A 55 13.56 0.30 10.67
N GLU A 56 14.44 1.30 10.81
CA GLU A 56 15.35 1.75 9.75
C GLU A 56 16.25 0.63 9.22
N THR A 57 16.66 -0.28 10.11
CA THR A 57 17.45 -1.48 9.77
C THR A 57 16.76 -2.37 8.72
N ASN A 58 15.43 -2.29 8.58
CA ASN A 58 14.68 -3.06 7.60
C ASN A 58 14.71 -2.44 6.21
N LEU A 59 15.00 -1.14 6.07
CA LEU A 59 15.02 -0.50 4.75
C LEU A 59 16.07 -1.14 3.83
N GLU A 60 17.27 -1.36 4.37
CA GLU A 60 18.36 -1.91 3.57
C GLU A 60 18.05 -3.34 3.14
N TRP A 61 17.52 -4.14 4.07
CA TRP A 61 17.02 -5.48 3.75
C TRP A 61 15.95 -5.44 2.64
N VAL A 62 14.98 -4.51 2.72
CA VAL A 62 13.94 -4.36 1.68
C VAL A 62 14.54 -4.01 0.32
N LYS A 63 15.53 -3.12 0.27
CA LYS A 63 16.20 -2.76 -0.99
C LYS A 63 16.92 -3.97 -1.59
N THR A 64 17.79 -4.61 -0.81
CA THR A 64 18.55 -5.79 -1.26
C THR A 64 17.64 -6.94 -1.69
N GLU A 65 16.56 -7.19 -0.93
CA GLU A 65 15.58 -8.23 -1.23
C GLU A 65 14.77 -7.90 -2.50
N THR A 66 14.49 -6.63 -2.77
CA THR A 66 13.81 -6.20 -4.00
C THR A 66 14.74 -6.29 -5.20
N GLU A 67 15.97 -5.80 -5.10
CA GLU A 67 16.98 -5.87 -6.17
C GLU A 67 17.22 -7.30 -6.61
N ARG A 68 17.45 -8.21 -5.66
CA ARG A 68 17.66 -9.64 -5.94
C ARG A 68 16.50 -10.26 -6.71
N TYR A 69 15.28 -9.82 -6.44
CA TYR A 69 14.09 -10.32 -7.13
C TYR A 69 13.95 -9.76 -8.54
N LEU A 70 14.39 -8.52 -8.77
CA LEU A 70 14.35 -7.91 -10.10
C LEU A 70 15.58 -8.24 -10.96
N GLU A 71 16.63 -8.80 -10.37
CA GLU A 71 17.82 -9.24 -11.08
C GLU A 71 17.45 -10.26 -12.18
N GLY A 72 17.95 -10.04 -13.39
CA GLY A 72 17.63 -10.89 -14.56
C GLY A 72 16.25 -10.67 -15.18
N SER A 73 15.34 -9.91 -14.56
CA SER A 73 13.98 -9.67 -15.11
C SER A 73 13.92 -8.69 -16.30
N GLY A 74 15.01 -7.97 -16.56
CA GLY A 74 15.05 -6.91 -17.58
C GLY A 74 14.30 -5.62 -17.19
N SER A 75 13.87 -5.50 -15.92
CA SER A 75 13.15 -4.34 -15.37
C SER A 75 14.05 -3.09 -15.17
N GLY A 76 15.35 -3.23 -15.44
CA GLY A 76 16.37 -2.18 -15.28
C GLY A 76 16.90 -2.06 -13.85
N LEU A 77 17.98 -1.28 -13.69
CA LEU A 77 18.54 -0.92 -12.38
C LEU A 77 17.55 -0.02 -11.61
N ILE A 78 17.36 -0.30 -10.32
CA ILE A 78 16.56 0.53 -9.43
C ILE A 78 17.42 1.71 -8.97
N ASP A 79 16.96 2.94 -9.19
CA ASP A 79 17.52 4.11 -8.53
C ASP A 79 16.66 4.51 -7.32
N TRP A 80 17.05 3.99 -6.16
CA TRP A 80 16.35 4.22 -4.89
C TRP A 80 16.26 5.70 -4.48
N LYS A 81 17.06 6.60 -5.07
CA LYS A 81 16.99 8.04 -4.77
C LYS A 81 15.64 8.63 -5.14
N HIS A 82 14.96 8.07 -6.14
CA HIS A 82 13.62 8.49 -6.55
C HIS A 82 12.49 8.00 -5.62
N PHE A 83 12.76 7.09 -4.69
CA PHE A 83 11.72 6.38 -3.93
C PHE A 83 11.52 7.03 -2.56
N SER A 84 10.31 7.53 -2.29
CA SER A 84 9.91 7.88 -0.93
C SER A 84 9.93 6.64 -0.02
N ARG A 85 9.95 6.84 1.30
CA ARG A 85 9.83 5.73 2.26
C ARG A 85 8.55 4.92 2.06
N ALA A 86 7.43 5.60 1.78
CA ALA A 86 6.16 4.93 1.47
C ALA A 86 6.25 4.11 0.17
N SER A 87 6.94 4.62 -0.86
CA SER A 87 7.18 3.90 -2.11
C SER A 87 7.97 2.61 -1.91
N LEU A 88 8.95 2.59 -1.00
CA LEU A 88 9.69 1.37 -0.65
C LEU A 88 8.77 0.29 -0.06
N TRP A 89 7.89 0.68 0.87
CA TRP A 89 6.90 -0.24 1.44
C TRP A 89 5.92 -0.74 0.40
N ALA A 90 5.45 0.13 -0.50
CA ALA A 90 4.56 -0.22 -1.59
C ALA A 90 5.18 -1.29 -2.50
N VAL A 91 6.45 -1.13 -2.88
CA VAL A 91 7.15 -2.09 -3.75
C VAL A 91 7.31 -3.45 -3.07
N LEU A 92 7.65 -3.48 -1.78
CA LEU A 92 7.76 -4.75 -1.05
C LEU A 92 6.41 -5.49 -0.97
N ALA A 93 5.32 -4.75 -0.66
CA ALA A 93 3.98 -5.34 -0.59
C ALA A 93 3.52 -5.81 -1.97
N ALA A 94 3.70 -4.99 -3.01
CA ALA A 94 3.38 -5.35 -4.39
C ALA A 94 4.15 -6.58 -4.86
N LYS A 95 5.45 -6.68 -4.53
CA LYS A 95 6.29 -7.86 -4.83
C LYS A 95 5.68 -9.14 -4.27
N GLN A 96 5.30 -9.14 -2.99
CA GLN A 96 4.70 -10.33 -2.36
C GLN A 96 3.39 -10.73 -3.06
N ALA A 97 2.53 -9.75 -3.32
CA ALA A 97 1.23 -10.01 -3.94
C ALA A 97 1.36 -10.50 -5.39
N LEU A 98 2.22 -9.86 -6.19
CA LEU A 98 2.46 -10.21 -7.59
C LEU A 98 3.16 -11.57 -7.73
N LEU A 99 4.11 -11.87 -6.85
CA LEU A 99 4.75 -13.19 -6.80
C LEU A 99 3.74 -14.30 -6.50
N GLN A 100 2.86 -14.09 -5.51
CA GLN A 100 1.82 -15.07 -5.18
C GLN A 100 0.82 -15.26 -6.33
N ALA A 101 0.54 -14.19 -7.09
CA ALA A 101 -0.33 -14.22 -8.26
C ALA A 101 0.38 -14.72 -9.55
N GLY A 102 1.64 -15.16 -9.47
CA GLY A 102 2.43 -15.61 -10.62
C GLY A 102 2.69 -14.50 -11.65
N PHE A 103 2.57 -13.23 -11.28
CA PHE A 103 2.83 -12.10 -12.17
C PHE A 103 4.27 -11.61 -11.97
N HIS A 104 5.18 -12.16 -12.76
CA HIS A 104 6.61 -11.85 -12.62
C HIS A 104 7.00 -10.55 -13.34
N PRO A 105 8.00 -9.81 -12.83
CA PRO A 105 8.57 -8.66 -13.50
C PRO A 105 9.09 -9.06 -14.88
N SER A 106 8.96 -8.15 -15.84
CA SER A 106 9.33 -8.42 -17.23
C SER A 106 9.76 -7.14 -17.92
N SER A 107 10.63 -7.29 -18.92
CA SER A 107 11.01 -6.19 -19.80
C SER A 107 9.79 -5.55 -20.48
N HIS A 108 10.01 -4.39 -21.09
CA HIS A 108 8.98 -3.63 -21.80
C HIS A 108 8.24 -4.36 -22.96
N LYS A 109 8.49 -5.64 -23.22
CA LYS A 109 7.83 -6.42 -24.28
C LYS A 109 6.72 -7.36 -23.80
N ASN A 110 6.31 -7.28 -22.53
CA ASN A 110 5.25 -8.14 -22.01
C ASN A 110 3.89 -7.88 -22.70
N PRO A 111 3.35 -8.86 -23.47
CA PRO A 111 2.09 -8.69 -24.20
C PRO A 111 0.88 -8.50 -23.28
N ILE A 112 0.88 -9.09 -22.07
CA ILE A 112 -0.23 -8.93 -21.12
C ILE A 112 -0.17 -7.61 -20.34
N GLY A 113 0.95 -6.88 -20.43
CA GLY A 113 1.18 -5.63 -19.71
C GLY A 113 0.08 -4.59 -19.98
N ASN A 114 -0.45 -4.51 -21.20
CA ASN A 114 -1.51 -3.55 -21.57
C ASN A 114 -2.85 -3.83 -20.88
N ARG A 115 -3.03 -5.04 -20.34
CA ARG A 115 -4.23 -5.46 -19.60
C ARG A 115 -3.97 -5.61 -18.10
N ALA A 116 -2.74 -5.38 -17.66
CA ALA A 116 -2.34 -5.39 -16.26
C ALA A 116 -2.20 -3.94 -15.76
N GLY A 117 -2.99 -3.56 -14.76
CA GLY A 117 -3.03 -2.22 -14.18
C GLY A 117 -2.47 -2.13 -12.76
N VAL A 118 -2.30 -0.90 -12.28
CA VAL A 118 -1.90 -0.58 -10.92
C VAL A 118 -2.86 0.45 -10.35
N HIS A 119 -3.43 0.19 -9.18
CA HIS A 119 -4.13 1.19 -8.40
C HIS A 119 -3.54 1.27 -6.99
N PHE A 120 -2.59 2.17 -6.77
CA PHE A 120 -1.89 2.26 -5.48
C PHE A 120 -1.91 3.69 -4.97
N GLY A 121 -2.49 3.91 -3.79
CA GLY A 121 -2.65 5.24 -3.22
C GLY A 121 -1.80 5.48 -1.96
N SER A 122 -1.52 6.74 -1.69
CA SER A 122 -0.95 7.22 -0.43
C SER A 122 -1.77 8.41 0.07
N GLY A 123 -1.94 8.53 1.39
CA GLY A 123 -2.64 9.65 2.00
C GLY A 123 -1.75 10.90 2.09
N MET A 124 -0.53 10.75 2.61
CA MET A 124 0.43 11.83 2.82
C MET A 124 1.86 11.37 2.46
N ASP A 125 2.19 11.37 1.16
CA ASP A 125 3.55 11.06 0.71
C ASP A 125 4.47 12.30 0.69
N GLY A 126 5.76 12.07 0.92
CA GLY A 126 6.85 13.06 0.81
C GLY A 126 6.79 14.30 1.69
N ILE A 127 6.02 14.27 2.79
CA ILE A 127 6.00 15.39 3.75
C ILE A 127 7.41 15.68 4.28
N LEU A 128 8.22 14.66 4.55
CA LEU A 128 9.59 14.84 5.01
C LEU A 128 10.45 15.56 3.96
N GLU A 129 10.38 15.13 2.69
CA GLU A 129 11.06 15.81 1.58
C GLU A 129 10.61 17.27 1.40
N ILE A 130 9.31 17.55 1.56
CA ILE A 130 8.79 18.91 1.50
C ILE A 130 9.37 19.75 2.65
N MET A 131 9.44 19.21 3.87
CA MET A 131 10.02 19.90 5.02
C MET A 131 11.51 20.22 4.81
N ASP A 132 12.28 19.23 4.35
CA ASP A 132 13.73 19.38 4.14
C ASP A 132 14.03 20.43 3.06
N THR A 133 13.28 20.40 1.96
CA THR A 133 13.44 21.36 0.86
C THR A 133 12.93 22.76 1.21
N ALA A 134 11.86 22.88 2.00
CA ALA A 134 11.31 24.17 2.44
C ALA A 134 12.30 24.98 3.29
N SER A 135 13.10 24.30 4.13
CA SER A 135 14.17 24.94 4.90
C SER A 135 15.20 25.62 3.98
N GLY A 136 15.60 24.92 2.91
CA GLY A 136 16.52 25.46 1.91
C GLY A 136 15.94 26.62 1.10
N ILE A 137 14.65 26.55 0.74
CA ILE A 137 13.94 27.64 0.05
C ILE A 137 13.89 28.89 0.92
N SER A 138 13.62 28.74 2.22
CA SER A 138 13.58 29.87 3.17
C SER A 138 14.92 30.59 3.28
N GLY A 139 16.03 29.86 3.07
CA GLY A 139 17.38 30.42 2.98
C GLY A 139 17.76 30.95 1.59
N GLY A 140 16.88 30.89 0.60
CA GLY A 140 17.15 31.34 -0.78
C GLY A 140 18.04 30.38 -1.60
N ILE A 141 18.15 29.11 -1.21
CA ILE A 141 19.09 28.15 -1.80
C ILE A 141 18.36 27.20 -2.75
N TYR A 142 18.33 27.53 -4.04
CA TYR A 142 17.71 26.66 -5.07
C TYR A 142 18.28 25.22 -5.07
N LYS A 143 19.60 25.07 -4.88
CA LYS A 143 20.28 23.77 -4.86
C LYS A 143 19.89 22.88 -3.67
N ALA A 144 19.18 23.40 -2.67
CA ALA A 144 18.63 22.58 -1.59
C ALA A 144 17.45 21.72 -2.06
N ILE A 145 16.84 22.06 -3.20
CA ILE A 145 15.84 21.22 -3.86
C ILE A 145 16.59 20.20 -4.71
N GLY A 146 16.76 18.99 -4.17
CA GLY A 146 17.38 17.89 -4.89
C GLY A 146 16.55 17.47 -6.12
N PRO A 147 17.18 16.84 -7.14
CA PRO A 147 16.51 16.46 -8.39
C PRO A 147 15.36 15.46 -8.19
N HIS A 148 15.32 14.75 -7.05
CA HIS A 148 14.31 13.76 -6.72
C HIS A 148 13.18 14.30 -5.84
N ALA A 149 13.23 15.57 -5.41
CA ALA A 149 12.26 16.14 -4.46
C ALA A 149 10.82 15.96 -4.95
N LEU A 150 10.57 16.24 -6.23
CA LEU A 150 9.25 16.04 -6.83
C LEU A 150 8.86 14.56 -6.89
N THR A 151 9.75 13.70 -7.38
CA THR A 151 9.48 12.25 -7.51
C THR A 151 9.33 11.54 -6.16
N ARG A 152 9.79 12.13 -5.07
CA ARG A 152 9.61 11.59 -3.72
C ARG A 152 8.36 12.17 -3.02
N SER A 153 7.69 13.16 -3.61
CA SER A 153 6.56 13.87 -3.00
C SER A 153 5.23 13.69 -3.71
N LEU A 154 5.24 13.14 -4.92
CA LEU A 154 4.03 12.90 -5.69
C LEU A 154 3.34 11.61 -5.21
N ALA A 155 2.10 11.73 -4.74
CA ALA A 155 1.32 10.61 -4.19
C ALA A 155 1.04 9.46 -5.19
N ASN A 156 1.22 9.68 -6.50
CA ASN A 156 1.09 8.66 -7.53
C ASN A 156 2.39 7.88 -7.83
N MET A 157 3.51 8.26 -7.22
CA MET A 157 4.80 7.63 -7.46
C MET A 157 4.85 6.15 -7.07
N PRO A 158 4.24 5.70 -5.95
CA PRO A 158 4.14 4.27 -5.66
C PRO A 158 3.51 3.47 -6.80
N ALA A 159 2.39 3.95 -7.37
CA ALA A 159 1.73 3.29 -8.50
C ALA A 159 2.59 3.29 -9.76
N GLY A 160 3.21 4.42 -10.10
CA GLY A 160 4.08 4.54 -11.28
C GLY A 160 5.33 3.67 -11.19
N ILE A 161 5.92 3.56 -10.00
CA ILE A 161 7.06 2.69 -9.71
C ILE A 161 6.67 1.22 -9.90
N ILE A 162 5.57 0.76 -9.28
CA ILE A 162 5.09 -0.62 -9.44
C ILE A 162 4.80 -0.90 -10.93
N SER A 163 4.12 0.02 -11.62
CA SER A 163 3.84 -0.11 -13.05
C SER A 163 5.11 -0.30 -13.88
N ARG A 164 6.13 0.53 -13.62
CA ARG A 164 7.42 0.43 -14.30
C ARG A 164 8.13 -0.88 -14.01
N LEU A 165 8.26 -1.27 -12.74
CA LEU A 165 9.05 -2.43 -12.32
C LEU A 165 8.45 -3.74 -12.81
N TRP A 166 7.12 -3.84 -12.97
CA TRP A 166 6.46 -5.05 -13.46
C TRP A 166 6.00 -4.98 -14.93
N GLY A 167 6.30 -3.88 -15.64
CA GLY A 167 5.93 -3.73 -17.05
C GLY A 167 4.40 -3.61 -17.28
N MET A 168 3.66 -3.16 -16.27
CA MET A 168 2.20 -3.01 -16.28
C MET A 168 1.81 -1.69 -16.95
N ARG A 169 0.99 -1.76 -18.01
CA ARG A 169 0.63 -0.66 -18.91
C ARG A 169 -0.87 -0.42 -19.05
N GLY A 170 -1.67 -1.21 -18.35
CA GLY A 170 -3.09 -0.92 -18.17
C GLY A 170 -3.29 0.34 -17.32
N PRO A 171 -4.51 0.54 -16.78
CA PRO A 171 -4.82 1.68 -15.92
C PRO A 171 -3.80 1.82 -14.78
N CYS A 172 -3.14 2.98 -14.68
CA CYS A 172 -2.18 3.29 -13.62
C CYS A 172 -2.70 4.51 -12.85
N MET A 173 -3.22 4.27 -11.65
CA MET A 173 -3.98 5.26 -10.88
C MET A 173 -3.52 5.31 -9.42
N ALA A 174 -3.71 6.48 -8.82
CA ALA A 174 -3.46 6.72 -7.40
C ALA A 174 -4.56 7.63 -6.86
N GLY A 175 -5.51 7.01 -6.16
CA GLY A 175 -6.54 7.74 -5.41
C GLY A 175 -5.98 8.19 -4.06
N ASN A 176 -6.48 9.32 -3.54
CA ASN A 176 -6.23 9.74 -2.16
C ASN A 176 -7.55 10.13 -1.52
N THR A 177 -7.91 9.39 -0.48
CA THR A 177 -9.15 9.57 0.29
C THR A 177 -8.87 9.36 1.78
N ALA A 178 -7.72 9.87 2.23
CA ALA A 178 -7.23 9.72 3.61
C ALA A 178 -7.20 8.24 4.05
N CYS A 179 -7.78 7.90 5.20
CA CYS A 179 -7.77 6.55 5.76
C CYS A 179 -8.46 5.49 4.88
N ALA A 180 -9.26 5.92 3.89
CA ALA A 180 -9.96 5.05 2.96
C ALA A 180 -9.15 4.60 1.75
N THR A 181 -7.99 5.23 1.52
CA THR A 181 -7.26 5.19 0.25
C THR A 181 -7.01 3.77 -0.26
N GLY A 182 -6.47 2.87 0.57
CA GLY A 182 -6.20 1.50 0.15
C GLY A 182 -7.46 0.72 -0.20
N LEU A 183 -8.55 0.96 0.51
CA LEU A 183 -9.83 0.28 0.27
C LEU A 183 -10.51 0.77 -1.00
N HIS A 184 -10.51 2.08 -1.24
CA HIS A 184 -10.98 2.66 -2.49
C HIS A 184 -10.17 2.16 -3.68
N ALA A 185 -8.85 2.04 -3.54
CA ALA A 185 -8.00 1.50 -4.58
C ALA A 185 -8.39 0.06 -4.97
N ILE A 186 -8.66 -0.80 -3.99
CA ILE A 186 -9.13 -2.18 -4.22
C ILE A 186 -10.52 -2.16 -4.88
N GLY A 187 -11.44 -1.32 -4.41
CA GLY A 187 -12.79 -1.24 -4.97
C GLY A 187 -12.83 -0.67 -6.40
N ASP A 188 -11.97 0.30 -6.71
CA ASP A 188 -11.84 0.86 -8.06
C ASP A 188 -11.18 -0.15 -8.99
N ALA A 189 -10.14 -0.85 -8.53
CA ALA A 189 -9.55 -1.98 -9.25
C ALA A 189 -10.58 -3.09 -9.56
N PHE A 190 -11.45 -3.40 -8.59
CA PHE A 190 -12.59 -4.30 -8.80
C PHE A 190 -13.49 -3.82 -9.95
N ARG A 191 -13.84 -2.53 -10.00
CA ARG A 191 -14.68 -1.98 -11.08
C ARG A 191 -13.98 -1.98 -12.44
N LEU A 192 -12.70 -1.64 -12.51
CA LEU A 192 -11.92 -1.71 -13.76
C LEU A 192 -11.99 -3.12 -14.36
N ILE A 193 -11.79 -4.15 -13.52
CA ILE A 193 -11.85 -5.53 -13.99
C ILE A 193 -13.30 -5.92 -14.30
N GLN A 194 -14.26 -5.60 -13.44
CA GLN A 194 -15.67 -5.91 -13.68
C GLN A 194 -16.19 -5.35 -15.02
N HIS A 195 -15.71 -4.17 -15.42
CA HIS A 195 -16.11 -3.46 -16.65
C HIS A 195 -15.26 -3.76 -17.89
N GLY A 196 -14.23 -4.60 -17.79
CA GLY A 196 -13.45 -4.99 -18.98
C GLY A 196 -12.21 -4.13 -19.24
N GLU A 197 -11.88 -3.15 -18.39
CA GLU A 197 -10.78 -2.20 -18.62
C GLU A 197 -9.40 -2.80 -18.34
N ALA A 198 -9.30 -3.77 -17.43
CA ALA A 198 -8.07 -4.51 -17.11
C ALA A 198 -8.38 -5.97 -16.77
N ASP A 199 -7.47 -6.91 -17.01
CA ASP A 199 -7.65 -8.33 -16.65
C ASP A 199 -7.01 -8.66 -15.30
N LEU A 200 -6.03 -7.87 -14.90
CA LEU A 200 -5.34 -7.96 -13.61
C LEU A 200 -5.03 -6.55 -13.12
N VAL A 201 -5.23 -6.30 -11.82
CA VAL A 201 -4.84 -5.02 -11.20
C VAL A 201 -4.19 -5.32 -9.85
N VAL A 202 -2.98 -4.81 -9.64
CA VAL A 202 -2.40 -4.73 -8.29
C VAL A 202 -2.92 -3.47 -7.61
N ALA A 203 -3.64 -3.65 -6.51
CA ALA A 203 -4.34 -2.59 -5.83
C ALA A 203 -3.97 -2.52 -4.35
N GLY A 204 -3.93 -1.33 -3.77
CA GLY A 204 -3.61 -1.18 -2.37
C GLY A 204 -3.26 0.24 -1.95
N GLY A 205 -2.53 0.34 -0.84
CA GLY A 205 -2.04 1.62 -0.36
C GLY A 205 -0.81 1.51 0.52
N CYS A 206 -0.07 2.60 0.61
CA CYS A 206 1.11 2.74 1.45
C CYS A 206 1.09 4.06 2.18
N GLU A 207 1.78 4.12 3.31
CA GLU A 207 1.93 5.35 4.08
C GLU A 207 3.24 5.33 4.87
N ALA A 208 3.90 6.48 4.99
CA ALA A 208 5.09 6.65 5.84
C ALA A 208 5.02 8.01 6.58
N PRO A 209 4.01 8.20 7.43
CA PRO A 209 3.60 9.53 7.88
C PRO A 209 4.31 9.93 9.19
N ILE A 210 5.29 9.14 9.65
CA ILE A 210 5.96 9.33 10.94
C ILE A 210 7.05 10.39 10.78
N ASN A 211 6.65 11.65 10.84
CA ASN A 211 7.54 12.82 10.86
C ASN A 211 7.02 13.87 11.87
N PRO A 212 7.87 14.82 12.32
CA PRO A 212 7.48 15.77 13.36
C PRO A 212 6.24 16.59 13.00
N TRP A 213 6.10 16.99 11.73
CA TRP A 213 4.98 17.81 11.27
C TRP A 213 3.66 17.04 11.33
N ALA A 214 3.62 15.82 10.80
CA ALA A 214 2.40 15.02 10.78
C ALA A 214 1.95 14.66 12.21
N VAL A 215 2.88 14.25 13.07
CA VAL A 215 2.57 13.95 14.48
C VAL A 215 2.07 15.21 15.20
N ALA A 216 2.68 16.37 14.95
CA ALA A 216 2.18 17.64 15.48
C ALA A 216 0.76 17.95 14.97
N ALA A 217 0.53 17.88 13.66
CA ALA A 217 -0.75 18.19 13.03
C ALA A 217 -1.89 17.32 13.57
N PHE A 218 -1.71 16.00 13.64
CA PHE A 218 -2.70 15.09 14.23
C PHE A 218 -2.87 15.30 15.74
N SER A 219 -1.81 15.66 16.46
CA SER A 219 -1.91 16.01 17.89
C SER A 219 -2.73 17.29 18.09
N ARG A 220 -2.58 18.30 17.23
CA ARG A 220 -3.32 19.58 17.32
C ARG A 220 -4.81 19.40 17.14
N ILE A 221 -5.24 18.47 16.30
CA ILE A 221 -6.66 18.11 16.14
C ILE A 221 -7.12 17.04 17.14
N ARG A 222 -6.28 16.70 18.14
CA ARG A 222 -6.55 15.71 19.20
C ARG A 222 -6.89 14.32 18.67
N ALA A 223 -6.28 13.92 17.56
CA ALA A 223 -6.54 12.63 16.95
C ALA A 223 -5.62 11.50 17.48
N LEU A 224 -4.43 11.85 18.01
CA LEU A 224 -3.47 10.88 18.52
C LEU A 224 -3.64 10.57 20.00
N SER A 225 -3.36 9.32 20.38
CA SER A 225 -3.21 8.91 21.78
C SER A 225 -2.04 9.63 22.45
N THR A 226 -2.28 10.17 23.64
CA THR A 226 -1.29 10.95 24.42
C THR A 226 -1.12 10.50 25.87
N ARG A 227 -1.90 9.50 26.31
CA ARG A 227 -1.95 9.06 27.73
C ARG A 227 -1.12 7.82 28.02
N PHE A 228 -0.67 7.13 26.97
CA PHE A 228 0.03 5.85 27.05
C PHE A 228 1.46 5.95 26.50
N ASN A 229 2.08 7.13 26.60
CA ASN A 229 3.43 7.37 26.10
C ASN A 229 4.48 6.43 26.72
N ASP A 230 4.32 6.12 28.01
CA ASP A 230 5.22 5.20 28.74
C ASP A 230 4.85 3.72 28.56
N GLN A 231 3.70 3.43 27.92
CA GLN A 231 3.21 2.07 27.66
C GLN A 231 2.73 1.95 26.19
N PRO A 232 3.65 2.02 25.21
CA PRO A 232 3.32 2.05 23.77
C PRO A 232 2.34 0.97 23.30
N THR A 233 2.56 -0.27 23.74
CA THR A 233 1.76 -1.45 23.33
C THR A 233 0.32 -1.39 23.81
N LEU A 234 0.02 -0.51 24.77
CA LEU A 234 -1.31 -0.31 25.33
C LEU A 234 -2.04 0.90 24.74
N ALA A 235 -1.39 1.71 23.89
CA ALA A 235 -1.91 2.99 23.44
C ALA A 235 -3.05 2.89 22.42
N SER A 236 -3.00 1.91 21.51
CA SER A 236 -4.09 1.63 20.57
C SER A 236 -5.04 0.59 21.17
N ARG A 237 -6.25 1.05 21.51
CA ARG A 237 -7.25 0.26 22.23
C ARG A 237 -8.66 0.55 21.73
N PRO A 238 -9.01 0.11 20.50
CA PRO A 238 -10.34 0.32 19.95
C PRO A 238 -11.43 -0.15 20.92
N PHE A 239 -12.51 0.61 21.02
CA PHE A 239 -13.69 0.35 21.88
C PHE A 239 -13.47 0.40 23.40
N ASP A 240 -12.22 0.40 23.89
CA ASP A 240 -11.91 0.52 25.31
C ASP A 240 -12.36 1.87 25.91
N VAL A 241 -12.75 1.87 27.19
CA VAL A 241 -13.24 3.07 27.89
C VAL A 241 -12.16 4.14 28.05
N GLN A 242 -10.88 3.75 28.10
CA GLN A 242 -9.74 4.63 28.25
C GLN A 242 -9.12 5.05 26.91
N ARG A 243 -9.69 4.64 25.75
CA ARG A 243 -9.21 5.08 24.44
C ARG A 243 -9.22 6.60 24.32
N ASN A 244 -8.16 7.20 23.78
CA ASN A 244 -8.03 8.65 23.69
C ASN A 244 -7.39 9.16 22.39
N GLY A 245 -7.49 8.39 21.31
CA GLY A 245 -6.95 8.70 19.99
C GLY A 245 -6.39 7.46 19.31
N PHE A 246 -6.09 7.56 18.02
CA PHE A 246 -5.37 6.51 17.31
C PHE A 246 -3.86 6.63 17.53
N VAL A 247 -3.12 5.59 17.14
CA VAL A 247 -1.65 5.63 17.12
C VAL A 247 -1.21 5.62 15.65
N ILE A 248 -0.42 6.61 15.26
CA ILE A 248 0.04 6.74 13.89
C ILE A 248 1.06 5.65 13.56
N SER A 249 0.97 5.09 12.36
CA SER A 249 1.81 3.98 11.91
C SER A 249 2.19 4.17 10.45
N GLU A 250 3.21 3.46 10.00
CA GLU A 250 3.58 3.34 8.59
C GLU A 250 3.44 1.90 8.08
N GLY A 251 3.48 1.74 6.77
CA GLY A 251 3.45 0.44 6.10
C GLY A 251 2.80 0.47 4.73
N ALA A 252 2.54 -0.72 4.17
CA ALA A 252 1.79 -0.90 2.94
C ALA A 252 1.02 -2.22 2.93
N GLY A 253 -0.06 -2.24 2.16
CA GLY A 253 -0.82 -3.45 1.84
C GLY A 253 -1.15 -3.49 0.36
N ALA A 254 -1.06 -4.66 -0.25
CA ALA A 254 -1.30 -4.90 -1.67
C ALA A 254 -2.15 -6.16 -1.87
N MET A 255 -3.04 -6.13 -2.86
CA MET A 255 -3.79 -7.26 -3.36
C MET A 255 -3.69 -7.30 -4.88
N VAL A 256 -3.57 -8.50 -5.45
CA VAL A 256 -3.72 -8.71 -6.89
C VAL A 256 -5.14 -9.20 -7.15
N LEU A 257 -5.89 -8.39 -7.89
CA LEU A 257 -7.24 -8.70 -8.33
C LEU A 257 -7.18 -9.18 -9.79
N GLN A 258 -7.95 -10.20 -10.12
CA GLN A 258 -7.91 -10.84 -11.43
C GLN A 258 -9.31 -11.18 -11.91
N ALA A 259 -9.55 -11.04 -13.22
CA ALA A 259 -10.76 -11.53 -13.87
C ALA A 259 -10.89 -13.05 -13.69
N TRP A 260 -12.09 -13.54 -13.42
CA TRP A 260 -12.33 -14.97 -13.20
C TRP A 260 -13.44 -15.56 -14.09
N PRO A 261 -13.19 -16.67 -14.81
CA PRO A 261 -11.87 -17.24 -15.07
C PRO A 261 -10.97 -16.24 -15.82
N PRO A 262 -9.63 -16.32 -15.69
CA PRO A 262 -8.73 -15.41 -16.37
C PRO A 262 -8.71 -15.69 -17.88
N PRO A 263 -8.50 -14.67 -18.73
CA PRO A 263 -8.22 -14.85 -20.15
C PRO A 263 -7.02 -15.79 -20.38
N ASP A 264 -7.00 -16.51 -21.51
CA ASP A 264 -6.02 -17.57 -21.78
C ASP A 264 -4.57 -17.07 -21.77
N ASP A 265 -4.33 -15.86 -22.31
CA ASP A 265 -3.01 -15.24 -22.34
C ASP A 265 -2.51 -14.85 -20.95
N LEU A 266 -3.39 -14.29 -20.11
CA LEU A 266 -3.10 -14.02 -18.70
C LEU A 266 -2.88 -15.33 -17.92
N ALA A 267 -3.72 -16.34 -18.15
CA ALA A 267 -3.59 -17.64 -17.50
C ALA A 267 -2.28 -18.33 -17.87
N ALA A 268 -1.88 -18.27 -19.14
CA ALA A 268 -0.61 -18.80 -19.62
C ALA A 268 0.59 -18.05 -19.02
N TYR A 269 0.52 -16.71 -18.96
CA TYR A 269 1.58 -15.89 -18.35
C TYR A 269 1.77 -16.21 -16.88
N CYS A 270 0.68 -16.21 -16.10
CA CYS A 270 0.74 -16.47 -14.66
C CYS A 270 1.15 -17.91 -14.30
N ARG A 271 1.16 -18.82 -15.28
CA ARG A 271 1.57 -20.23 -15.14
C ARG A 271 2.96 -20.53 -15.68
N ALA A 272 3.69 -19.54 -16.21
CA ALA A 272 4.98 -19.77 -16.84
C ALA A 272 5.99 -20.49 -15.91
N ASP A 273 5.87 -20.28 -14.59
CA ASP A 273 6.71 -20.91 -13.57
C ASP A 273 6.10 -22.23 -13.00
N GLY A 274 5.07 -22.77 -13.66
CA GLY A 274 4.51 -24.11 -13.39
C GLY A 274 3.37 -24.18 -12.37
N CYS A 275 3.00 -23.07 -11.71
CA CYS A 275 1.87 -23.03 -10.77
C CYS A 275 0.80 -22.03 -11.22
N ALA A 276 -0.46 -22.46 -11.26
CA ALA A 276 -1.58 -21.55 -11.49
C ALA A 276 -1.89 -20.74 -10.23
N PRO A 277 -2.20 -19.43 -10.34
CA PRO A 277 -2.65 -18.66 -9.19
C PRO A 277 -3.91 -19.27 -8.61
N THR A 278 -3.95 -19.42 -7.30
CA THR A 278 -5.12 -19.96 -6.58
C THR A 278 -5.96 -18.78 -6.08
N PRO A 279 -7.25 -18.70 -6.45
CA PRO A 279 -8.17 -17.72 -5.86
C PRO A 279 -8.20 -17.85 -4.34
N ILE A 280 -7.98 -16.74 -3.64
CA ILE A 280 -8.04 -16.63 -2.18
C ILE A 280 -9.49 -16.31 -1.77
N ALA A 281 -10.11 -15.34 -2.44
CA ALA A 281 -11.48 -14.91 -2.20
C ALA A 281 -12.07 -14.24 -3.45
N GLU A 282 -13.39 -14.18 -3.54
CA GLU A 282 -14.11 -13.39 -4.56
C GLU A 282 -14.60 -12.07 -3.98
N ILE A 283 -14.41 -10.97 -4.72
CA ILE A 283 -14.99 -9.67 -4.38
C ILE A 283 -16.39 -9.60 -4.99
N ILE A 284 -17.41 -9.59 -4.13
CA ILE A 284 -18.81 -9.60 -4.57
C ILE A 284 -19.46 -8.22 -4.56
N GLY A 285 -18.83 -7.22 -3.91
CA GLY A 285 -19.42 -5.91 -3.76
C GLY A 285 -18.44 -4.84 -3.31
N TYR A 286 -18.72 -3.61 -3.77
CA TYR A 286 -18.00 -2.40 -3.40
C TYR A 286 -18.98 -1.22 -3.35
N GLY A 287 -19.10 -0.62 -2.16
CA GLY A 287 -19.92 0.55 -1.87
C GLY A 287 -19.07 1.74 -1.40
N ARG A 288 -19.52 2.95 -1.74
CA ARG A 288 -18.92 4.22 -1.30
C ARG A 288 -20.01 5.22 -0.94
N SER A 289 -19.80 5.98 0.13
CA SER A 289 -20.67 7.08 0.52
C SER A 289 -19.86 8.23 1.14
N GLY A 290 -20.40 9.44 1.09
CA GLY A 290 -19.88 10.60 1.82
C GLY A 290 -20.86 11.01 2.92
N LYS A 291 -20.38 11.20 4.14
CA LYS A 291 -21.24 11.55 5.29
C LYS A 291 -21.90 12.93 5.22
N ASN A 292 -21.38 13.84 4.39
CA ASN A 292 -21.82 15.23 4.25
C ASN A 292 -22.17 15.94 5.59
N HIS A 293 -21.37 15.71 6.64
CA HIS A 293 -21.57 16.33 7.95
C HIS A 293 -20.23 16.57 8.68
N ARG A 294 -19.94 17.86 8.96
CA ARG A 294 -18.66 18.43 9.43
C ARG A 294 -17.47 18.09 8.51
N ALA A 295 -16.39 18.87 8.56
CA ALA A 295 -15.19 18.71 7.71
C ALA A 295 -14.40 17.39 7.94
N SER A 296 -15.01 16.40 8.58
CA SER A 296 -14.60 15.01 8.55
C SER A 296 -15.12 14.39 7.24
N TYR A 297 -14.30 14.41 6.19
CA TYR A 297 -14.49 13.63 4.96
C TYR A 297 -14.29 12.12 5.22
N LEU A 298 -14.95 11.59 6.25
CA LEU A 298 -14.95 10.18 6.60
C LEU A 298 -16.03 9.51 5.77
N SER A 299 -15.63 8.95 4.65
CA SER A 299 -16.41 7.99 3.89
C SER A 299 -16.56 6.68 4.68
N LEU A 300 -17.77 6.11 4.68
CA LEU A 300 -18.06 4.78 5.24
C LEU A 300 -17.94 3.74 4.13
N PHE A 301 -17.45 2.55 4.51
CA PHE A 301 -17.06 1.52 3.57
C PHE A 301 -17.49 0.13 3.96
N GLU A 302 -17.81 -0.64 2.93
CA GLU A 302 -18.06 -2.06 3.03
C GLU A 302 -17.55 -2.73 1.75
N MET A 303 -16.72 -3.75 1.94
CA MET A 303 -16.27 -4.66 0.89
C MET A 303 -16.61 -6.06 1.36
N TYR A 304 -17.29 -6.80 0.50
CA TYR A 304 -17.75 -8.14 0.81
C TYR A 304 -16.85 -9.14 0.08
N LEU A 305 -16.16 -9.97 0.86
CA LEU A 305 -15.33 -11.07 0.38
C LEU A 305 -16.02 -12.39 0.71
N VAL A 306 -15.97 -13.34 -0.24
CA VAL A 306 -16.46 -14.70 -0.04
C VAL A 306 -15.30 -15.69 -0.19
N ASP A 307 -15.21 -16.64 0.74
CA ASP A 307 -14.15 -17.65 0.84
C ASP A 307 -14.08 -18.57 -0.39
N LYS A 308 -12.89 -19.12 -0.65
CA LYS A 308 -12.51 -20.04 -1.73
C LYS A 308 -13.50 -21.19 -1.93
N ASP A 309 -14.06 -21.74 -0.85
CA ASP A 309 -14.93 -22.92 -0.95
C ASP A 309 -16.27 -22.60 -1.64
N ALA A 310 -16.70 -21.33 -1.59
CA ALA A 310 -17.85 -20.86 -2.36
C ALA A 310 -17.50 -20.50 -3.82
N VAL A 311 -16.24 -20.18 -4.12
CA VAL A 311 -15.77 -19.88 -5.50
C VAL A 311 -15.87 -21.11 -6.41
N ASN A 312 -15.71 -22.31 -5.84
CA ASN A 312 -15.82 -23.60 -6.56
C ASN A 312 -17.26 -24.13 -6.69
N CYS A 313 -18.25 -23.50 -6.04
CA CYS A 313 -19.60 -24.04 -5.94
C CYS A 313 -20.58 -23.61 -7.05
N SER A 314 -20.13 -22.89 -8.07
CA SER A 314 -20.94 -22.57 -9.25
C SER A 314 -20.52 -23.44 -10.45
N ARG A 315 -21.04 -24.67 -10.50
CA ARG A 315 -21.22 -25.45 -11.75
C ARG A 315 -22.70 -25.55 -12.04
#